data_AF-A0A8T6SG92-F1
#
_entry.id   AF-A0A8T6SG92-F1
#
_cell.length_a   1.000
_cell.length_b   1.000
_cell.length_c   1.000
_cell.angle_alpha   90.00
_cell.angle_beta   90.00
_cell.angle_gamma   90.00
#
_symmetry.space_group_name_H-M   'P 1'
#
loop_
_entity.id
_entity.type
_entity.pdbx_description
1 polymer ?
#
loop_
_entity_poly.entity_id
_entity_poly.type
_entity_poly.pdbx_seq_one_letter_code
_entity_poly.pdbx_strand_id
1 'polypeptide(L)' 'GELFGLLGPNGAGKTTTINVLSCLLNPTSGSVIVGGYDVEKEQGKVKELIGVCPQDTAVFSCLTGRENVELFGNL' A
#
# COMPACT_ATOMS: atom_id res chain seq x y z
N GLY A 1 10.32 12.63 -9.53
CA GLY A 1 9.20 12.34 -8.63
C GLY A 1 7.96 12.93 -9.24
N GLU A 2 6.85 12.20 -9.19
CA GLU A 2 5.58 12.59 -9.79
C GLU A 2 4.47 12.43 -8.74
N LEU A 3 3.42 13.25 -8.83
CA LEU A 3 2.24 13.14 -7.97
C LEU A 3 1.06 12.69 -8.82
N PHE A 4 0.50 11.53 -8.47
CA PHE A 4 -0.71 11.00 -9.11
C PHE A 4 -1.85 10.88 -8.11
N GLY A 5 -3.06 11.19 -8.57
CA GLY A 5 -4.30 11.01 -7.81
C GLY A 5 -5.29 10.14 -8.58
N LEU A 6 -5.96 9.22 -7.89
CA LEU A 6 -7.01 8.37 -8.43
C LEU A 6 -8.37 8.86 -7.92
N LEU A 7 -9.17 9.50 -8.80
CA LEU A 7 -10.46 10.13 -8.44
C LEU A 7 -11.64 9.43 -9.12
N GLY A 8 -12.76 9.31 -8.42
CA GLY A 8 -14.00 8.72 -8.91
C GLY A 8 -15.01 8.50 -7.78
N PRO A 9 -16.29 8.19 -8.09
CA PRO A 9 -17.32 7.96 -7.07
C PRO A 9 -17.05 6.71 -6.21
N ASN A 10 -17.81 6.55 -5.13
CA ASN A 10 -17.77 5.31 -4.34
C ASN A 10 -18.18 4.12 -5.20
N GLY A 11 -17.49 2.99 -5.03
CA GLY A 11 -17.68 1.80 -5.88
C GLY A 11 -16.95 1.84 -7.22
N ALA A 12 -16.27 2.92 -7.60
CA ALA A 12 -15.50 3.00 -8.86
C ALA A 12 -14.22 2.14 -8.88
N GLY A 13 -13.93 1.38 -7.81
CA GLY A 13 -12.77 0.49 -7.74
C GLY A 13 -11.48 1.09 -7.18
N LYS A 14 -11.46 2.36 -6.76
CA LYS A 14 -10.24 3.05 -6.28
C LYS A 14 -9.49 2.27 -5.18
N THR A 15 -10.18 1.90 -4.11
CA THR A 15 -9.60 1.13 -3.00
C THR A 15 -9.11 -0.23 -3.48
N THR A 16 -9.86 -0.90 -4.36
CA THR A 16 -9.47 -2.17 -4.98
C THR A 16 -8.16 -2.01 -5.75
N THR A 17 -8.03 -0.97 -6.57
CA THR A 17 -6.81 -0.68 -7.33
C THR A 17 -5.61 -0.41 -6.42
N ILE A 18 -5.78 0.42 -5.39
CA ILE A 18 -4.70 0.70 -4.42
C ILE A 18 -4.30 -0.57 -3.68
N ASN A 19 -5.26 -1.43 -3.30
CA ASN A 19 -4.97 -2.70 -2.64
C ASN A 19 -4.21 -3.67 -3.55
N VAL A 20 -4.50 -3.70 -4.85
CA VAL A 20 -3.74 -4.50 -5.82
C VAL A 20 -2.31 -3.99 -5.95
N LEU A 21 -2.12 -2.67 -6.11
CA LEU A 21 -0.80 -2.05 -6.18
C LEU A 21 0.02 -2.27 -4.89
N SER A 22 -0.68 -2.37 -3.75
CA SER A 22 -0.10 -2.55 -2.41
C SER A 22 0.13 -4.03 -2.04
N CYS A 23 -0.11 -4.97 -2.94
CA CYS A 23 -0.04 -6.42 -2.67
C CYS A 23 -0.96 -6.87 -1.51
N LEU A 24 -2.06 -6.17 -1.27
CA LEU A 24 -3.12 -6.52 -0.32
C LEU A 24 -4.26 -7.30 -0.97
N LEU A 25 -4.33 -7.27 -2.30
CA LEU A 25 -5.31 -8.00 -3.11
C LEU A 25 -4.64 -8.48 -4.40
N ASN A 26 -4.85 -9.75 -4.77
CA ASN A 26 -4.34 -10.24 -6.05
C ASN A 26 -5.21 -9.73 -7.21
N PRO A 27 -4.60 -9.35 -8.35
CA PRO A 27 -5.38 -9.04 -9.55
C PRO A 27 -6.10 -10.28 -10.04
N THR A 28 -7.37 -10.15 -10.46
CA THR A 28 -8.10 -11.29 -11.03
C THR A 28 -7.56 -11.68 -12.42
N SER A 29 -7.02 -10.71 -13.16
CA SER A 29 -6.40 -10.91 -14.46
C SER A 29 -5.48 -9.74 -14.81
N GLY A 30 -4.66 -9.90 -15.85
CA GLY A 30 -3.68 -8.90 -16.28
C GLY A 30 -2.38 -8.99 -15.48
N SER A 31 -1.56 -7.94 -15.57
CA SER A 31 -0.28 -7.88 -14.87
C SER A 31 -0.06 -6.47 -14.34
N VAL A 32 0.52 -6.38 -13.16
CA VAL A 32 0.79 -5.12 -12.46
C VAL A 32 2.23 -5.14 -11.98
N ILE A 33 2.96 -4.06 -12.27
CA ILE A 33 4.37 -3.92 -11.99
C ILE A 33 4.57 -2.68 -11.14
N VAL A 34 5.28 -2.81 -10.02
CA VAL A 34 5.67 -1.71 -9.14
C VAL A 34 7.17 -1.74 -8.95
N GLY A 35 7.86 -0.66 -9.33
CA GLY A 35 9.32 -0.58 -9.21
C GLY A 35 10.09 -1.63 -10.02
N GLY A 36 9.50 -2.16 -11.09
CA GLY A 36 10.10 -3.24 -11.89
C GLY A 36 9.80 -4.65 -11.40
N TYR A 37 9.04 -4.81 -10.30
CA TYR A 37 8.67 -6.10 -9.73
C TYR A 37 7.19 -6.40 -9.95
N ASP A 38 6.89 -7.67 -10.22
CA ASP A 38 5.52 -8.15 -10.39
C ASP A 38 4.81 -8.25 -9.02
N VAL A 39 3.64 -7.61 -8.87
CA VAL A 39 2.93 -7.55 -7.57
C VAL A 39 2.36 -8.89 -7.11
N GLU A 40 2.27 -9.90 -7.97
CA GLU A 40 1.76 -11.22 -7.62
C GLU A 40 2.91 -12.18 -7.30
N LYS A 41 4.00 -12.11 -8.08
CA LYS A 41 5.15 -13.02 -7.98
C LYS A 41 6.26 -12.53 -7.04
N GLU A 42 6.40 -11.22 -6.87
CA GLU A 42 7.54 -10.59 -6.19
C GLU A 42 7.10 -9.64 -5.06
N GLN A 43 6.02 -9.99 -4.37
CA GLN A 43 5.39 -9.17 -3.32
C GLN A 43 6.35 -8.61 -2.27
N GLY A 44 7.35 -9.41 -1.82
CA GLY A 44 8.31 -8.97 -0.82
C GLY A 44 9.11 -7.75 -1.28
N LYS A 45 9.63 -7.80 -2.52
CA LYS A 45 10.38 -6.68 -3.12
C LYS A 45 9.51 -5.45 -3.33
N VAL A 46 8.24 -5.65 -3.69
CA VAL A 46 7.28 -4.54 -3.82
C VAL A 46 7.03 -3.88 -2.46
N LYS A 47 6.77 -4.67 -1.41
CA LYS A 47 6.49 -4.16 -0.05
C LYS A 47 7.69 -3.46 0.59
N GLU A 48 8.91 -3.90 0.30
CA GLU A 48 10.13 -3.19 0.72
C GLU A 48 10.29 -1.82 0.02
N LEU A 49 9.68 -1.64 -1.15
CA LEU A 49 9.80 -0.42 -1.96
C LEU A 49 8.73 0.63 -1.63
N ILE A 50 7.55 0.22 -1.15
CA ILE A 50 6.40 1.11 -0.98
C ILE A 50 5.93 1.19 0.48
N GLY A 51 5.63 2.41 0.93
CA GLY A 51 4.87 2.64 2.16
C GLY A 51 3.39 2.80 1.86
N VAL A 52 2.52 2.14 2.63
CA VAL A 52 1.06 2.19 2.46
C VAL A 52 0.44 2.78 3.72
N CYS A 53 -0.32 3.85 3.57
CA CYS A 53 -1.13 4.42 4.65
C CYS A 53 -2.58 3.90 4.50
N PRO A 54 -3.06 3.05 5.42
CA PRO A 54 -4.43 2.53 5.35
C PRO A 54 -5.48 3.62 5.55
N GLN A 55 -6.72 3.30 5.15
CA GLN A 55 -7.86 4.22 5.31
C GLN A 55 -8.20 4.45 6.79
N ASP A 56 -8.14 3.39 7.60
CA ASP A 56 -8.25 3.48 9.04
C ASP A 56 -6.87 3.78 9.65
N THR A 57 -6.84 4.57 10.71
CA THR A 57 -5.58 4.98 11.34
C THR A 57 -4.89 3.77 12.00
N ALA A 58 -3.71 3.40 11.51
CA ALA A 58 -2.86 2.38 12.13
C ALA A 58 -2.01 3.00 13.25
N VAL A 59 -2.64 3.37 14.37
CA VAL A 59 -1.97 3.92 15.55
C VAL A 59 -2.17 3.02 16.76
N PHE A 60 -1.08 2.71 17.44
CA PHE A 60 -1.09 1.97 18.69
C PHE A 60 -1.31 2.95 19.84
N SER A 61 -2.52 2.93 20.40
CA SER A 61 -2.97 3.87 21.44
C SER A 61 -2.22 3.77 22.76
N CYS A 62 -1.56 2.64 23.02
CA CYS A 62 -0.69 2.43 24.17
C CYS A 62 0.72 3.02 23.99
N LEU A 63 1.05 3.52 22.80
CA LEU A 63 2.36 4.08 22.46
C LEU A 63 2.26 5.59 22.25
N THR A 64 3.33 6.31 22.59
CA THR A 64 3.54 7.71 22.22
C THR A 64 3.69 7.86 20.70
N GLY A 65 3.57 9.09 20.20
CA GLY A 65 3.78 9.37 18.77
C GLY A 65 5.19 8.96 18.29
N ARG A 66 6.22 9.19 19.10
CA ARG A 66 7.60 8.76 18.80
C ARG A 66 7.72 7.24 18.71
N GLU A 67 7.16 6.52 19.68
CA GLU A 67 7.19 5.05 19.70
C GLU A 67 6.44 4.44 18.51
N ASN A 68 5.33 5.05 18.07
CA ASN A 68 4.66 4.64 16.83
C ASN A 68 5.59 4.81 15.61
N VAL A 69 6.25 5.95 15.47
CA VAL A 69 7.18 6.21 14.36
C VAL A 69 8.36 5.23 14.38
N GLU A 70 8.95 4.98 15.56
CA GLU A 70 10.04 4.03 15.72
C GLU A 70 9.59 2.59 15.43
N LEU A 71 8.36 2.21 15.79
CA LEU A 71 7.80 0.91 15.44
C LEU A 71 7.67 0.76 13.91
N PHE A 72 7.03 1.71 13.22
CA PHE A 72 6.85 1.64 11.76
C PHE A 72 8.14 1.79 10.97
N GLY A 73 9.14 2.49 11.49
CA GLY A 73 10.45 2.64 10.84
C GLY A 73 11.37 1.41 10.98
N ASN A 74 11.06 0.49 11.89
CA ASN A 74 11.84 -0.72 12.15
C ASN A 74 11.12 -2.02 11.73
N LEU A 75 9.92 -1.92 11.15
CA LEU A 75 9.16 -3.03 10.55
C LEU A 75 9.66 -3.34 9.14
#